data_AF-A0A845C9S6-F1
#
_entry.id   AF-A0A845C9S6-F1
#
_cell.length_a   1.000
_cell.length_b   1.000
_cell.length_c   1.000
_cell.angle_alpha   90.00
_cell.angle_beta   90.00
_cell.angle_gamma   90.00
#
_symmetry.space_group_name_H-M   'P 1'
#
loop_
_entity.id
_entity.type
_entity.pdbx_description
1 polymer ?
#
loop_
_entity_poly.entity_id
_entity_poly.type
_entity_poly.pdbx_seq_one_letter_code
_entity_poly.pdbx_strand_id
1 'polypeptide(L)'
;MSDRLIIPGQPSEPAGPEQLIVPGTGSRPPEPVPLSSDTSPADVPASETGGQPTGDSADNRGAAAGLEQVQQFLKSLRYPPSQVQLDCPQCSAGVTSLVFPIQDYGANPTLLTMFLSGQLNTAQCGSCGNQLMTQFPVMVHWPQQEFLGVVVPEQAGAASSPQAVIGSLQSTFLARVPAGQRKGYMLAPRQFMALDRLHDALWKFQGVTREMREHRAAAMSLLQRMLGVADDTSALAELARSEPTLIDREFLLLAMQLGSQEAPEQHAGSPLQQVISWLSANTQAGLEIKQQQDTLQDILQQLQAGMDKEALAARLVQLWTAGDGQDLVLALVQAVPQQFDYEFLLELSTLIELETDAQVKESLGRMREQIDSQIKLIQQQMATLQQNAYQACVAIVSAALQSQDPAEVLRRQSRMLRGPFFNVLMNMLAQAQKNQAPQVVNRLLEIRDIALNIQAEAMSEEDRFLFTLISARTVGETRAAMERHGDLISDSLLEKLDTMAKELGENDMDVQARKIRSLRNELVLRR
;
A
#
# COMPACT_ATOMS: atom_id res chain seq x y z
N MET A 1 -36.05 -23.34 17.89
CA MET A 1 -36.48 -23.62 16.51
C MET A 1 -35.77 -22.62 15.63
N SER A 2 -34.65 -23.03 15.05
CA SER A 2 -33.68 -22.17 14.38
C SER A 2 -33.50 -22.73 12.98
N ASP A 3 -34.20 -22.16 12.00
CA ASP A 3 -34.05 -22.53 10.60
C ASP A 3 -32.92 -21.74 9.97
N ARG A 4 -31.87 -22.47 9.60
CA ARG A 4 -30.73 -22.00 8.81
C ARG A 4 -31.15 -21.87 7.36
N LEU A 5 -31.04 -20.65 6.81
CA LEU A 5 -31.10 -20.38 5.38
C LEU A 5 -29.88 -21.00 4.67
N ILE A 6 -30.17 -21.85 3.67
CA ILE A 6 -29.21 -22.55 2.82
C ILE A 6 -28.79 -21.63 1.67
N ILE A 7 -27.49 -21.50 1.43
CA ILE A 7 -26.89 -20.81 0.29
C ILE A 7 -26.58 -21.84 -0.81
N PRO A 8 -27.08 -21.70 -2.07
CA PRO A 8 -26.72 -22.58 -3.17
C PRO A 8 -25.47 -22.10 -3.91
N GLY A 9 -24.46 -22.99 -4.07
CA GLY A 9 -23.25 -22.67 -4.84
C GLY A 9 -22.04 -23.60 -4.67
N GLN A 10 -22.21 -24.92 -4.59
CA GLN A 10 -21.10 -25.88 -4.63
C GLN A 10 -21.22 -26.74 -5.90
N PRO A 11 -20.17 -26.85 -6.73
CA PRO A 11 -20.18 -27.69 -7.92
C PRO A 11 -20.07 -29.17 -7.55
N SER A 12 -20.88 -29.97 -8.23
CA SER A 12 -20.96 -31.44 -8.17
C SER A 12 -19.67 -32.14 -8.59
N GLU A 13 -19.21 -33.09 -7.76
CA GLU A 13 -18.23 -34.12 -8.12
C GLU A 13 -18.72 -34.96 -9.31
N PRO A 14 -17.85 -35.32 -10.27
CA PRO A 14 -18.13 -36.41 -11.18
C PRO A 14 -17.46 -37.71 -10.74
N ALA A 15 -18.21 -38.79 -10.96
CA ALA A 15 -17.90 -40.19 -10.70
C ALA A 15 -16.55 -40.65 -11.28
N GLY A 16 -15.88 -41.53 -10.53
CA GLY A 16 -14.70 -42.25 -11.02
C GLY A 16 -15.06 -43.38 -12.01
N PRO A 17 -14.05 -43.94 -12.70
CA PRO A 17 -14.17 -45.27 -13.27
C PRO A 17 -13.12 -46.25 -12.72
N GLU A 18 -13.65 -47.41 -12.34
CA GLU A 18 -13.22 -48.78 -12.64
C GLU A 18 -11.75 -49.21 -12.51
N GLN A 19 -11.63 -50.28 -11.72
CA GLN A 19 -10.45 -51.11 -11.51
C GLN A 19 -10.08 -51.89 -12.79
N LEU A 20 -8.79 -51.92 -13.11
CA LEU A 20 -8.19 -52.91 -14.01
C LEU A 20 -7.04 -53.60 -13.25
N ILE A 21 -7.23 -54.89 -13.01
CA ILE A 21 -6.27 -55.81 -12.38
C ILE A 21 -5.51 -56.56 -13.47
N VAL A 22 -4.17 -56.53 -13.46
CA VAL A 22 -3.27 -57.69 -13.78
C VAL A 22 -1.83 -57.41 -13.27
N PRO A 23 -0.94 -58.41 -13.10
CA PRO A 23 -0.17 -58.60 -11.86
C PRO A 23 1.38 -58.58 -12.04
N GLY A 24 2.10 -58.56 -10.90
CA GLY A 24 3.46 -59.12 -10.68
C GLY A 24 4.59 -58.63 -11.59
N THR A 25 5.61 -57.93 -11.09
CA THR A 25 6.80 -58.51 -10.44
C THR A 25 7.65 -57.30 -9.98
N GLY A 26 7.99 -57.14 -8.71
CA GLY A 26 9.23 -57.68 -8.14
C GLY A 26 10.11 -56.55 -7.59
N SER A 27 10.17 -56.46 -6.26
CA SER A 27 11.29 -55.94 -5.44
C SER A 27 11.53 -54.42 -5.35
N ARG A 28 11.08 -53.80 -4.26
CA ARG A 28 11.66 -52.55 -3.72
C ARG A 28 11.72 -52.59 -2.16
N PRO A 29 12.78 -52.04 -1.52
CA PRO A 29 13.22 -52.33 -0.15
C PRO A 29 12.59 -51.36 0.90
N PRO A 30 12.97 -51.41 2.20
CA PRO A 30 12.04 -51.29 3.33
C PRO A 30 11.51 -49.87 3.60
N GLU A 31 10.30 -49.85 4.18
CA GLU A 31 9.54 -48.68 4.62
C GLU A 31 10.23 -47.88 5.73
N PRO A 32 10.02 -46.55 5.75
CA PRO A 32 10.42 -45.68 6.85
C PRO A 32 9.48 -45.81 8.06
N VAL A 33 10.08 -45.77 9.25
CA VAL A 33 9.41 -45.76 10.56
C VAL A 33 8.55 -44.49 10.72
N PRO A 34 7.28 -44.58 11.17
CA PRO A 34 6.42 -43.42 11.34
C PRO A 34 6.76 -42.65 12.63
N LEU A 35 6.87 -41.33 12.51
CA LEU A 35 6.88 -40.41 13.66
C LEU A 35 5.50 -40.41 14.32
N SER A 36 5.47 -40.84 15.57
CA SER A 36 4.30 -40.84 16.44
C SER A 36 3.85 -39.41 16.74
N SER A 37 2.63 -39.06 16.35
CA SER A 37 1.92 -37.85 16.80
C SER A 37 0.70 -38.30 17.60
N ASP A 38 0.89 -38.56 18.88
CA ASP A 38 -0.20 -38.69 19.86
C ASP A 38 0.26 -38.09 21.18
N THR A 39 -0.28 -36.91 21.51
CA THR A 39 -0.41 -36.44 22.89
C THR A 39 -1.46 -35.33 22.90
N SER A 40 -2.71 -35.73 23.17
CA SER A 40 -3.76 -34.84 23.67
C SER A 40 -3.34 -34.24 25.02
N PRO A 41 -3.63 -32.96 25.29
CA PRO A 41 -3.49 -32.40 26.62
C PRO A 41 -4.78 -32.65 27.41
N ALA A 42 -4.71 -33.55 28.40
CA ALA A 42 -5.64 -33.60 29.51
C ALA A 42 -4.82 -33.71 30.82
N ASP A 43 -5.24 -32.91 31.80
CA ASP A 43 -4.91 -32.94 33.23
C ASP A 43 -3.52 -32.45 33.71
N VAL A 44 -3.46 -31.18 34.10
CA VAL A 44 -2.58 -30.67 35.18
C VAL A 44 -3.43 -29.75 36.08
N PRO A 45 -3.37 -29.88 37.43
CA PRO A 45 -4.39 -29.36 38.33
C PRO A 45 -4.28 -27.85 38.61
N ALA A 46 -5.42 -27.28 38.99
CA ALA A 46 -5.60 -25.92 39.42
C ALA A 46 -4.66 -25.52 40.57
N SER A 47 -3.98 -24.40 40.40
CA SER A 47 -3.40 -23.63 41.50
C SER A 47 -4.00 -22.22 41.43
N GLU A 48 -4.86 -21.94 42.40
CA GLU A 48 -5.45 -20.63 42.64
C GLU A 48 -4.36 -19.63 43.04
N THR A 49 -4.29 -18.48 42.38
CA THR A 49 -3.95 -17.19 43.00
C THR A 49 -4.39 -16.08 42.05
N GLY A 50 -5.27 -15.23 42.56
CA GLY A 50 -6.02 -14.25 41.79
C GLY A 50 -5.22 -13.03 41.34
N GLY A 51 -5.78 -12.35 40.34
CA GLY A 51 -5.34 -11.05 39.84
C GLY A 51 -5.85 -10.82 38.41
N GLN A 52 -7.10 -10.39 38.26
CA GLN A 52 -7.63 -9.90 36.98
C GLN A 52 -6.94 -8.58 36.58
N PRO A 53 -6.52 -8.41 35.32
CA PRO A 53 -6.62 -7.14 34.65
C PRO A 53 -7.77 -7.21 33.65
N THR A 54 -8.84 -6.46 33.93
CA THR A 54 -9.85 -6.09 32.94
C THR A 54 -9.21 -5.12 31.95
N GLY A 55 -8.91 -5.58 30.74
CA GLY A 55 -8.43 -4.78 29.61
C GLY A 55 -9.13 -5.20 28.32
N ASP A 56 -9.57 -4.21 27.56
CA ASP A 56 -10.58 -4.26 26.50
C ASP A 56 -10.28 -5.16 25.27
N SER A 57 -11.37 -5.63 24.67
CA SER A 57 -11.47 -6.62 23.59
C SER A 57 -11.18 -6.11 22.15
N ALA A 58 -10.36 -5.06 22.02
CA ALA A 58 -9.89 -4.53 20.74
C ALA A 58 -8.51 -5.11 20.34
N ASP A 59 -7.59 -5.26 21.30
CA ASP A 59 -6.22 -5.72 21.03
C ASP A 59 -6.14 -7.21 20.63
N ASN A 60 -7.05 -8.04 21.15
CA ASN A 60 -7.06 -9.47 20.84
C ASN A 60 -7.47 -9.79 19.39
N ARG A 61 -8.22 -8.92 18.71
CA ARG A 61 -8.58 -9.14 17.28
C ARG A 61 -7.43 -8.81 16.34
N GLY A 62 -6.63 -7.78 16.67
CA GLY A 62 -5.41 -7.45 15.93
C GLY A 62 -4.34 -8.54 16.07
N ALA A 63 -4.15 -9.06 17.28
CA ALA A 63 -3.22 -10.15 17.55
C ALA A 63 -3.61 -11.45 16.80
N ALA A 64 -4.89 -11.80 16.77
CA ALA A 64 -5.38 -12.98 16.05
C ALA A 64 -5.19 -12.87 14.52
N ALA A 65 -5.48 -11.70 13.94
CA ALA A 65 -5.26 -11.44 12.51
C ALA A 65 -3.77 -11.48 12.13
N GLY A 66 -2.89 -10.96 12.99
CA GLY A 66 -1.44 -11.04 12.79
C GLY A 66 -0.91 -12.48 12.83
N LEU A 67 -1.39 -13.31 13.74
CA LEU A 67 -1.02 -14.73 13.82
C LEU A 67 -1.46 -15.52 12.58
N GLU A 68 -2.65 -15.24 12.03
CA GLU A 68 -3.14 -15.89 10.83
C GLU A 68 -2.31 -15.51 9.59
N GLN A 69 -1.93 -14.24 9.46
CA GLN A 69 -1.04 -13.77 8.40
C GLN A 69 0.35 -14.41 8.46
N VAL A 70 0.93 -14.53 9.67
CA VAL A 70 2.22 -15.20 9.88
C VAL A 70 2.11 -16.68 9.50
N GLN A 71 1.04 -17.38 9.89
CA GLN A 71 0.83 -18.77 9.51
C GLN A 71 0.65 -18.94 8.00
N GLN A 72 -0.07 -18.05 7.34
CA GLN A 72 -0.26 -18.08 5.89
C GLN A 72 1.06 -17.84 5.14
N PHE A 73 1.87 -16.91 5.61
CA PHE A 73 3.22 -16.68 5.09
C PHE A 73 4.09 -17.93 5.25
N LEU A 74 4.14 -18.55 6.44
CA LEU A 74 4.93 -19.76 6.65
C LEU A 74 4.49 -20.91 5.73
N LYS A 75 3.19 -21.02 5.45
CA LYS A 75 2.63 -22.03 4.52
C LYS A 75 2.98 -21.74 3.05
N SER A 76 3.27 -20.50 2.66
CA SER A 76 3.64 -20.16 1.27
C SER A 76 5.10 -20.47 0.93
N LEU A 77 5.93 -20.74 1.94
CA LEU A 77 7.36 -20.94 1.76
C LEU A 77 7.66 -22.27 1.08
N ARG A 78 8.34 -22.21 -0.07
CA ARG A 78 8.87 -23.40 -0.75
C ARG A 78 9.86 -24.17 0.13
N TYR A 79 10.61 -23.45 0.96
CA TYR A 79 11.54 -23.98 1.94
C TYR A 79 11.11 -23.50 3.32
N PRO A 80 10.53 -24.37 4.16
CA PRO A 80 10.07 -23.97 5.49
C PRO A 80 11.27 -23.61 6.37
N PRO A 81 11.10 -22.67 7.31
CA PRO A 81 12.13 -22.35 8.29
C PRO A 81 12.29 -23.51 9.28
N SER A 82 13.46 -23.55 9.92
CA SER A 82 13.75 -24.47 11.02
C SER A 82 13.68 -23.71 12.34
N GLN A 83 13.20 -24.37 13.38
CA GLN A 83 13.25 -23.83 14.74
C GLN A 83 14.58 -24.20 15.40
N VAL A 84 15.20 -23.24 16.07
CA VAL A 84 16.48 -23.41 16.78
C VAL A 84 16.40 -22.80 18.17
N GLN A 85 17.13 -23.39 19.11
CA GLN A 85 17.35 -22.83 20.43
C GLN A 85 18.77 -22.29 20.53
N LEU A 86 18.90 -21.09 21.09
CA LEU A 86 20.17 -20.38 21.25
C LEU A 86 20.21 -19.68 22.61
N ASP A 87 21.39 -19.57 23.21
CA ASP A 87 21.56 -18.87 24.48
C ASP A 87 21.84 -17.38 24.23
N CYS A 88 21.18 -16.52 25.01
CA CYS A 88 21.42 -15.09 24.92
C CYS A 88 22.82 -14.74 25.47
N PRO A 89 23.71 -14.05 24.71
CA PRO A 89 25.05 -13.72 25.19
C PRO A 89 25.03 -12.68 26.33
N GLN A 90 23.93 -11.94 26.48
CA GLN A 90 23.79 -10.88 27.48
C GLN A 90 23.29 -11.40 28.83
N CYS A 91 22.41 -12.40 28.84
CA CYS A 91 21.76 -12.87 30.07
C CYS A 91 21.67 -14.40 30.20
N SER A 92 22.20 -15.15 29.23
CA SER A 92 22.19 -16.61 29.14
C SER A 92 20.80 -17.27 29.15
N ALA A 93 19.73 -16.49 28.98
CA ALA A 93 18.39 -17.04 28.80
C ALA A 93 18.29 -17.75 27.44
N GLY A 94 17.63 -18.92 27.42
CA GLY A 94 17.33 -19.65 26.20
C GLY A 94 16.32 -18.88 25.33
N VAL A 95 16.68 -18.68 24.07
CA VAL A 95 15.87 -18.00 23.05
C VAL A 95 15.53 -19.00 21.96
N THR A 96 14.25 -19.07 21.59
CA THR A 96 13.81 -19.87 20.46
C THR A 96 13.62 -18.97 19.24
N SER A 97 14.24 -19.33 18.12
CA SER A 97 14.17 -18.55 16.88
C SER A 97 13.81 -19.43 15.69
N LEU A 98 13.18 -18.82 14.69
CA LEU A 98 13.06 -19.40 13.36
C LEU A 98 14.27 -18.98 12.53
N VAL A 99 14.86 -19.93 11.81
CA VAL A 99 15.94 -19.67 10.86
C VAL A 99 15.54 -20.15 9.47
N PHE A 100 15.91 -19.37 8.47
CA PHE A 100 15.62 -19.57 7.05
C PHE A 100 16.93 -19.96 6.35
N PRO A 101 17.26 -21.28 6.30
CA PRO A 101 18.53 -21.74 5.75
C PRO A 101 18.58 -21.67 4.21
N ILE A 102 17.42 -21.75 3.54
CA ILE A 102 17.30 -21.58 2.10
C ILE A 102 16.24 -20.50 1.84
N GLN A 103 16.67 -19.42 1.19
CA GLN A 103 15.85 -18.26 0.90
C GLN A 103 15.72 -18.11 -0.61
N ASP A 104 14.58 -18.53 -1.14
CA ASP A 104 14.29 -18.48 -2.57
C ASP A 104 13.43 -17.27 -2.91
N TYR A 105 14.07 -16.21 -3.38
CA TYR A 105 13.43 -14.93 -3.70
C TYR A 105 12.56 -15.01 -4.96
N GLY A 106 12.78 -16.02 -5.81
CA GLY A 106 11.88 -16.29 -6.94
C GLY A 106 10.57 -16.91 -6.50
N ALA A 107 10.64 -17.80 -5.50
CA ALA A 107 9.45 -18.42 -4.92
C ALA A 107 8.70 -17.47 -3.96
N ASN A 108 9.44 -16.71 -3.15
CA ASN A 108 8.90 -15.81 -2.14
C ASN A 108 9.70 -14.50 -2.14
N PRO A 109 9.31 -13.50 -2.95
CA PRO A 109 10.02 -12.22 -3.06
C PRO A 109 10.13 -11.46 -1.73
N THR A 110 9.17 -11.62 -0.81
CA THR A 110 9.18 -10.99 0.51
C THR A 110 10.44 -11.32 1.32
N LEU A 111 11.03 -12.51 1.14
CA LEU A 111 12.26 -12.90 1.81
C LEU A 111 13.44 -12.00 1.44
N LEU A 112 13.52 -11.49 0.20
CA LEU A 112 14.58 -10.57 -0.20
C LEU A 112 14.50 -9.27 0.60
N THR A 113 13.31 -8.70 0.72
CA THR A 113 13.06 -7.47 1.47
C THR A 113 13.39 -7.65 2.96
N MET A 114 12.96 -8.77 3.55
CA MET A 114 13.26 -9.09 4.95
C MET A 114 14.76 -9.37 5.17
N PHE A 115 15.43 -10.00 4.21
CA PHE A 115 16.88 -10.23 4.27
C PHE A 115 17.62 -8.90 4.26
N LEU A 116 17.39 -8.07 3.23
CA LEU A 116 18.09 -6.79 3.05
C LEU A 116 17.83 -5.77 4.16
N SER A 117 16.68 -5.84 4.82
CA SER A 117 16.35 -5.03 6.01
C SER A 117 16.91 -5.59 7.32
N GLY A 118 17.60 -6.74 7.28
CA GLY A 118 18.17 -7.39 8.46
C GLY A 118 17.14 -8.01 9.40
N GLN A 119 15.93 -8.29 8.92
CA GLN A 119 14.84 -8.87 9.73
C GLN A 119 14.88 -10.40 9.76
N LEU A 120 15.46 -11.06 8.74
CA LEU A 120 15.59 -12.51 8.73
C LEU A 120 16.69 -13.00 9.65
N ASN A 121 16.49 -14.22 10.18
CA ASN A 121 17.49 -14.91 11.00
C ASN A 121 17.92 -14.10 12.23
N THR A 122 16.99 -13.30 12.76
CA THR A 122 17.15 -12.54 14.00
C THR A 122 16.18 -13.05 15.07
N ALA A 123 16.57 -12.87 16.33
CA ALA A 123 15.73 -13.19 17.48
C ALA A 123 15.79 -12.04 18.48
N GLN A 124 14.75 -11.87 19.30
CA GLN A 124 14.77 -10.95 20.43
C GLN A 124 14.65 -11.75 21.72
N CYS A 125 15.55 -11.51 22.68
CA CYS A 125 15.49 -12.16 23.98
C CYS A 125 14.31 -11.61 24.78
N GLY A 126 13.34 -12.46 25.12
CA GLY A 126 12.22 -12.06 25.97
C GLY A 126 12.61 -11.65 27.40
N SER A 127 13.79 -12.05 27.88
CA SER A 127 14.25 -11.76 29.24
C SER A 127 14.96 -10.42 29.39
N CYS A 128 15.74 -9.99 28.39
CA CYS A 128 16.54 -8.76 28.47
C CYS A 128 16.36 -7.80 27.29
N GLY A 129 15.54 -8.16 26.29
CA GLY A 129 15.30 -7.35 25.10
C GLY A 129 16.43 -7.35 24.06
N ASN A 130 17.56 -8.00 24.34
CA ASN A 130 18.71 -8.03 23.43
C ASN A 130 18.32 -8.68 22.08
N GLN A 131 18.71 -8.05 20.97
CA GLN A 131 18.51 -8.59 19.63
C GLN A 131 19.72 -9.44 19.23
N LEU A 132 19.45 -10.64 18.72
CA LEU A 132 20.44 -11.64 18.37
C LEU A 132 20.38 -11.92 16.88
N MET A 133 21.54 -11.86 16.23
CA MET A 133 21.71 -12.39 14.88
C MET A 133 22.08 -13.87 14.98
N THR A 134 21.30 -14.74 14.34
CA THR A 134 21.60 -16.18 14.34
C THR A 134 22.75 -16.48 13.38
N GLN A 135 23.79 -17.15 13.85
CA GLN A 135 24.95 -17.54 13.05
C GLN A 135 24.71 -18.87 12.32
N PHE A 136 23.60 -18.95 11.57
CA PHE A 136 23.24 -20.17 10.82
C PHE A 136 23.74 -20.12 9.36
N PRO A 137 24.02 -21.27 8.74
CA PRO A 137 24.27 -21.35 7.31
C PRO A 137 23.06 -20.85 6.50
N VAL A 138 23.32 -20.02 5.50
CA VAL A 138 22.28 -19.41 4.65
C VAL A 138 22.65 -19.59 3.18
N MET A 139 21.68 -20.07 2.40
CA MET A 139 21.71 -20.10 0.95
C MET A 139 20.61 -19.20 0.40
N VAL A 140 20.95 -18.27 -0.48
CA VAL A 140 20.00 -17.34 -1.11
C VAL A 140 19.96 -17.56 -2.61
N HIS A 141 18.76 -17.61 -3.16
CA HIS A 141 18.51 -17.81 -4.58
C HIS A 141 17.73 -16.63 -5.16
N TRP A 142 18.30 -15.98 -6.17
CA TRP A 142 17.69 -14.86 -6.89
C TRP A 142 17.67 -15.14 -8.40
N PRO A 143 16.56 -15.67 -8.95
CA PRO A 143 16.55 -16.11 -10.34
C PRO A 143 16.59 -14.96 -11.36
N GLN A 144 16.05 -13.79 -11.03
CA GLN A 144 16.12 -12.61 -11.91
C GLN A 144 17.57 -12.15 -12.17
N GLN A 145 18.48 -12.43 -11.24
CA GLN A 145 19.91 -12.07 -11.33
C GLN A 145 20.81 -13.28 -11.64
N GLU A 146 20.21 -14.44 -11.94
CA GLU A 146 20.91 -15.71 -12.13
C GLU A 146 21.92 -16.01 -11.00
N PHE A 147 21.48 -15.77 -9.75
CA PHE A 147 22.35 -15.78 -8.58
C PHE A 147 21.96 -16.87 -7.57
N LEU A 148 22.96 -17.63 -7.13
CA LEU A 148 22.88 -18.52 -5.98
C LEU A 148 24.09 -18.24 -5.09
N GLY A 149 23.86 -17.75 -3.89
CA GLY A 149 24.89 -17.41 -2.91
C GLY A 149 24.77 -18.27 -1.66
N VAL A 150 25.90 -18.59 -1.02
CA VAL A 150 25.92 -19.33 0.25
C VAL A 150 26.93 -18.74 1.23
N VAL A 151 26.54 -18.66 2.50
CA VAL A 151 27.38 -18.29 3.64
C VAL A 151 27.30 -19.44 4.64
N VAL A 152 28.46 -19.92 5.08
CA VAL A 152 28.56 -20.87 6.20
C VAL A 152 29.42 -20.21 7.27
N PRO A 153 28.80 -19.70 8.35
CA PRO A 153 29.56 -19.09 9.44
C PRO A 153 30.53 -20.09 10.07
N GLU A 154 31.73 -19.66 10.43
CA GLU A 154 32.75 -20.53 11.06
C GLU A 154 32.24 -21.17 12.37
N GLN A 155 31.30 -20.51 13.06
CA GLN A 155 30.73 -20.96 14.33
C GLN A 155 29.50 -21.88 14.17
N ALA A 156 29.08 -22.19 12.94
CA ALA A 156 27.86 -22.97 12.66
C ALA A 156 27.93 -24.48 13.01
N GLY A 157 28.98 -24.90 13.71
CA GLY A 157 29.10 -26.23 14.33
C GLY A 157 30.35 -26.98 13.89
N ALA A 158 31.15 -27.40 14.87
CA ALA A 158 32.41 -28.15 14.68
C ALA A 158 32.24 -29.58 14.12
N ALA A 159 31.01 -30.01 13.82
CA ALA A 159 30.69 -31.41 13.51
C ALA A 159 30.69 -31.76 12.00
N SER A 160 30.62 -30.77 11.11
CA SER A 160 30.55 -30.99 9.65
C SER A 160 31.42 -29.99 8.90
N SER A 161 32.06 -30.46 7.81
CA SER A 161 32.87 -29.57 6.98
C SER A 161 31.98 -28.54 6.25
N PRO A 162 32.45 -27.30 6.01
CA PRO A 162 31.68 -26.30 5.28
C PRO A 162 31.17 -26.81 3.92
N GLN A 163 31.98 -27.61 3.22
CA GLN A 163 31.62 -28.19 1.93
C GLN A 163 30.46 -29.20 2.04
N ALA A 164 30.40 -29.97 3.13
CA ALA A 164 29.28 -30.90 3.37
C ALA A 164 27.98 -30.13 3.64
N VAL A 165 28.04 -29.05 4.42
CA VAL A 165 26.89 -28.17 4.67
C VAL A 165 26.39 -27.54 3.37
N ILE A 166 27.29 -26.99 2.55
CA ILE A 166 26.95 -26.41 1.25
C ILE A 166 26.29 -27.46 0.33
N GLY A 167 26.85 -28.68 0.26
CA GLY A 167 26.27 -29.77 -0.53
C GLY A 167 24.88 -30.19 -0.05
N SER A 168 24.65 -30.21 1.27
CA SER A 168 23.34 -30.49 1.85
C SER A 168 22.30 -29.41 1.51
N LEU A 169 22.68 -28.12 1.62
CA LEU A 169 21.80 -27.01 1.25
C LEU A 169 21.49 -27.03 -0.25
N GLN A 170 22.49 -27.27 -1.08
CA GLN A 170 22.35 -27.31 -2.53
C GLN A 170 21.46 -28.48 -2.99
N SER A 171 21.65 -29.68 -2.43
CA SER A 171 20.80 -30.83 -2.75
C SER A 171 19.36 -30.60 -2.32
N THR A 172 19.14 -30.04 -1.13
CA THR A 172 17.80 -29.67 -0.64
C THR A 172 17.14 -28.62 -1.54
N PHE A 173 17.91 -27.62 -1.99
CA PHE A 173 17.45 -26.62 -2.94
C PHE A 173 17.04 -27.27 -4.28
N LEU A 174 17.94 -28.00 -4.93
CA LEU A 174 17.68 -28.60 -6.25
C LEU A 174 16.54 -29.62 -6.23
N ALA A 175 16.30 -30.30 -5.10
CA ALA A 175 15.21 -31.26 -4.94
C ALA A 175 13.83 -30.60 -5.10
N ARG A 176 13.68 -29.31 -4.77
CA ARG A 176 12.40 -28.58 -4.86
C ARG A 176 12.31 -27.63 -6.05
N VAL A 177 13.41 -27.40 -6.78
CA VAL A 177 13.40 -26.63 -8.02
C VAL A 177 12.87 -27.49 -9.19
N PRO A 178 11.82 -27.04 -9.91
CA PRO A 178 11.31 -27.75 -11.09
C PRO A 178 12.39 -27.99 -12.14
N ALA A 179 12.39 -29.15 -12.80
CA ALA A 179 13.44 -29.54 -13.74
C ALA A 179 13.67 -28.50 -14.87
N GLY A 180 12.59 -27.94 -15.43
CA GLY A 180 12.68 -26.91 -16.47
C GLY A 180 13.20 -25.54 -16.01
N GLN A 181 13.32 -25.31 -14.70
CA GLN A 181 13.86 -24.08 -14.12
C GLN A 181 15.30 -24.23 -13.62
N ARG A 182 15.89 -25.42 -13.71
CA ARG A 182 17.27 -25.67 -13.27
C ARG A 182 18.25 -25.06 -14.27
N LYS A 183 19.01 -24.05 -13.82
CA LYS A 183 20.03 -23.36 -14.61
C LYS A 183 21.44 -23.67 -14.11
N GLY A 184 22.45 -23.46 -14.97
CA GLY A 184 23.84 -23.81 -14.67
C GLY A 184 24.41 -23.17 -13.41
N TYR A 185 24.07 -21.91 -13.11
CA TYR A 185 24.55 -21.21 -11.91
C TYR A 185 24.12 -21.88 -10.60
N MET A 186 23.04 -22.67 -10.61
CA MET A 186 22.54 -23.39 -9.43
C MET A 186 23.43 -24.57 -9.05
N LEU A 187 24.28 -25.04 -9.97
CA LEU A 187 25.19 -26.15 -9.75
C LEU A 187 26.49 -25.70 -9.07
N ALA A 188 26.78 -24.40 -9.06
CA ALA A 188 27.98 -23.82 -8.48
C ALA A 188 27.62 -22.57 -7.64
N PRO A 189 27.08 -22.75 -6.41
CA PRO A 189 26.75 -21.62 -5.54
C PRO A 189 28.00 -20.79 -5.24
N ARG A 190 27.88 -19.46 -5.35
CA ARG A 190 28.93 -18.51 -4.99
C ARG A 190 29.09 -18.47 -3.47
N GLN A 191 30.30 -18.76 -2.98
CA GLN A 191 30.58 -18.81 -1.55
C GLN A 191 31.02 -17.44 -1.04
N PHE A 192 30.49 -17.05 0.11
CA PHE A 192 30.81 -15.80 0.80
C PHE A 192 31.34 -16.09 2.20
N MET A 193 32.40 -15.37 2.60
CA MET A 193 33.05 -15.55 3.90
C MET A 193 32.20 -15.06 5.08
N ALA A 194 31.33 -14.08 4.86
CA ALA A 194 30.50 -13.46 5.89
C ALA A 194 29.16 -13.03 5.31
N LEU A 195 28.15 -12.93 6.18
CA LEU A 195 26.80 -12.53 5.80
C LEU A 195 26.78 -11.11 5.22
N ASP A 196 27.57 -10.18 5.77
CA ASP A 196 27.67 -8.80 5.28
C ASP A 196 28.17 -8.73 3.83
N ARG A 197 29.10 -9.60 3.44
CA ARG A 197 29.58 -9.66 2.05
C ARG A 197 28.52 -10.17 1.09
N LEU A 198 27.66 -11.10 1.55
CA LEU A 198 26.51 -11.54 0.79
C LEU A 198 25.47 -10.42 0.68
N HIS A 199 25.18 -9.71 1.77
CA HIS A 199 24.31 -8.53 1.76
C HIS A 199 24.81 -7.47 0.76
N ASP A 200 26.09 -7.12 0.80
CA ASP A 200 26.70 -6.16 -0.12
C ASP A 200 26.53 -6.58 -1.58
N ALA A 201 26.70 -7.87 -1.88
CA ALA A 201 26.52 -8.40 -3.24
C ALA A 201 25.07 -8.30 -3.70
N LEU A 202 24.10 -8.54 -2.80
CA LEU A 202 22.68 -8.41 -3.12
C LEU A 202 22.26 -6.95 -3.33
N TRP A 203 22.73 -6.02 -2.50
CA TRP A 203 22.48 -4.59 -2.66
C TRP A 203 23.04 -4.05 -3.99
N LYS A 204 24.20 -4.55 -4.42
CA LYS A 204 24.78 -4.20 -5.73
C LYS A 204 23.88 -4.61 -6.90
N PHE A 205 23.16 -5.73 -6.81
CA PHE A 205 22.16 -6.09 -7.84
C PHE A 205 20.98 -5.11 -7.89
N GLN A 206 20.74 -4.34 -6.82
CA GLN A 206 19.75 -3.26 -6.79
C GLN A 206 20.35 -1.89 -7.11
N GLY A 207 21.61 -1.82 -7.54
CA GLY A 207 22.31 -0.56 -7.80
C GLY A 207 22.68 0.23 -6.54
N VAL A 208 22.56 -0.36 -5.34
CA VAL A 208 22.91 0.30 -4.08
C VAL A 208 24.33 -0.11 -3.67
N THR A 209 25.24 0.85 -3.61
CA THR A 209 26.62 0.58 -3.18
C THR A 209 26.79 0.64 -1.67
N ARG A 210 27.97 0.26 -1.17
CA ARG A 210 28.30 0.37 0.26
C ARG A 210 28.42 1.83 0.66
N GLU A 211 29.07 2.63 -0.18
CA GLU A 211 29.26 4.07 0.01
C GLU A 211 27.91 4.78 0.11
N MET A 212 26.93 4.43 -0.74
CA MET A 212 25.57 4.97 -0.64
C MET A 212 24.88 4.64 0.69
N ARG A 213 25.09 3.45 1.24
CA ARG A 213 24.52 3.07 2.54
C ARG A 213 25.23 3.77 3.70
N GLU A 214 26.55 3.87 3.63
CA GLU A 214 27.35 4.60 4.62
C GLU A 214 26.97 6.09 4.61
N HIS A 215 26.76 6.68 3.44
CA HIS A 215 26.25 8.04 3.27
C HIS A 215 24.88 8.22 3.93
N ARG A 216 23.92 7.32 3.67
CA ARG A 216 22.59 7.36 4.31
C ARG A 216 22.64 7.17 5.81
N ALA A 217 23.51 6.30 6.32
CA ALA A 217 23.70 6.12 7.76
C ALA A 217 24.31 7.38 8.41
N ALA A 218 25.30 8.00 7.76
CA ALA A 218 25.90 9.25 8.20
C ALA A 218 24.88 10.41 8.19
N ALA A 219 24.08 10.52 7.13
CA ALA A 219 22.97 11.46 7.01
C ALA A 219 21.97 11.29 8.18
N MET A 220 21.55 10.06 8.49
CA MET A 220 20.65 9.80 9.61
C MET A 220 21.27 10.22 10.95
N SER A 221 22.55 9.92 11.17
CA SER A 221 23.28 10.32 12.37
C SER A 221 23.43 11.84 12.50
N LEU A 222 23.71 12.54 11.40
CA LEU A 222 23.75 14.00 11.35
C LEU A 222 22.37 14.60 11.68
N LEU A 223 21.30 14.07 11.09
CA LEU A 223 19.94 14.51 11.38
C LEU A 223 19.60 14.33 12.87
N GLN A 224 19.92 13.18 13.48
CA GLN A 224 19.73 12.96 14.91
C GLN A 224 20.48 13.96 15.79
N ARG A 225 21.73 14.30 15.44
CA ARG A 225 22.48 15.35 16.15
C ARG A 225 21.83 16.72 15.99
N MET A 226 21.38 17.07 14.78
CA MET A 226 20.68 18.33 14.51
C MET A 226 19.38 18.45 15.31
N LEU A 227 18.61 17.37 15.42
CA LEU A 227 17.39 17.33 16.24
C LEU A 227 17.68 17.60 17.72
N GLY A 228 18.83 17.15 18.23
CA GLY A 228 19.26 17.42 19.60
C GLY A 228 19.59 18.88 19.90
N VAL A 229 19.78 19.71 18.87
CA VAL A 229 20.10 21.14 18.97
C VAL A 229 19.14 22.01 18.15
N ALA A 230 17.93 21.52 17.87
CA ALA A 230 16.98 22.16 16.96
C ALA A 230 16.67 23.63 17.31
N ASP A 231 16.59 23.94 18.60
CA ASP A 231 16.28 25.30 19.10
C ASP A 231 17.52 26.25 19.05
N ASP A 232 18.72 25.72 18.79
CA ASP A 232 19.97 26.50 18.71
C ASP A 232 20.46 26.62 17.26
N THR A 233 20.06 27.71 16.62
CA THR A 233 20.44 28.04 15.24
C THR A 233 21.95 28.15 15.02
N SER A 234 22.74 28.52 16.04
CA SER A 234 24.20 28.62 15.93
C SER A 234 24.84 27.23 15.94
N ALA A 235 24.35 26.34 16.81
CA ALA A 235 24.77 24.94 16.83
C ALA A 235 24.37 24.19 15.55
N LEU A 236 23.16 24.43 15.01
CA LEU A 236 22.75 23.90 13.70
C LEU A 236 23.68 24.38 12.58
N ALA A 237 24.02 25.67 12.56
CA ALA A 237 24.94 26.22 11.58
C ALA A 237 26.35 25.60 11.66
N GLU A 238 26.82 25.28 12.87
CA GLU A 238 28.10 24.60 13.06
C GLU A 238 28.07 23.15 12.55
N LEU A 239 27.02 22.39 12.90
CA LEU A 239 26.83 21.03 12.41
C LEU A 239 26.75 21.01 10.88
N ALA A 240 26.00 21.94 10.28
CA ALA A 240 25.89 22.03 8.83
C ALA A 240 27.21 22.38 8.13
N ARG A 241 28.03 23.23 8.75
CA ARG A 241 29.37 23.57 8.24
C ARG A 241 30.38 22.44 8.41
N SER A 242 30.20 21.57 9.41
CA SER A 242 31.10 20.45 9.66
C SER A 242 30.99 19.34 8.61
N GLU A 243 29.80 19.12 8.06
CA GLU A 243 29.51 18.02 7.14
C GLU A 243 28.67 18.48 5.92
N PRO A 244 29.16 19.45 5.12
CA PRO A 244 28.37 20.10 4.07
C PRO A 244 27.97 19.15 2.93
N THR A 245 28.77 18.10 2.69
CA THR A 245 28.49 17.09 1.65
C THR A 245 27.39 16.12 2.03
N LEU A 246 27.06 16.00 3.31
CA LEU A 246 25.94 15.16 3.76
C LEU A 246 24.60 15.89 3.68
N ILE A 247 24.61 17.22 3.63
CA ILE A 247 23.38 18.03 3.52
C ILE A 247 23.11 18.32 2.05
N ASP A 248 22.81 17.25 1.35
CA ASP A 248 22.38 17.27 -0.04
C ASP A 248 20.85 17.21 -0.15
N ARG A 249 20.36 17.08 -1.38
CA ARG A 249 18.93 16.94 -1.64
C ARG A 249 18.33 15.67 -1.03
N GLU A 250 19.05 14.54 -1.03
CA GLU A 250 18.56 13.30 -0.41
C GLU A 250 18.37 13.48 1.11
N PHE A 251 19.27 14.21 1.77
CA PHE A 251 19.18 14.53 3.19
C PHE A 251 17.94 15.36 3.55
N LEU A 252 17.65 16.43 2.80
CA LEU A 252 16.45 17.23 3.05
C LEU A 252 15.17 16.42 2.80
N LEU A 253 15.12 15.64 1.71
CA LEU A 253 13.97 14.77 1.43
C LEU A 253 13.76 13.74 2.54
N LEU A 254 14.84 13.16 3.07
CA LEU A 254 14.79 12.26 4.22
C LEU A 254 14.19 12.96 5.46
N ALA A 255 14.66 14.17 5.78
CA ALA A 255 14.13 14.94 6.91
C ALA A 255 12.64 15.26 6.72
N MET A 256 12.23 15.71 5.53
CA MET A 256 10.83 15.97 5.20
C MET A 256 9.94 14.72 5.28
N GLN A 257 10.43 13.57 4.83
CA GLN A 257 9.72 12.30 4.91
C GLN A 257 9.52 11.84 6.36
N LEU A 258 10.48 12.12 7.25
CA LEU A 258 10.30 11.85 8.68
C LEU A 258 9.26 12.80 9.29
N GLY A 259 9.26 14.07 8.88
CA GLY A 259 8.29 15.06 9.35
C GLY A 259 6.85 14.70 8.97
N SER A 260 6.64 14.22 7.74
CA SER A 260 5.30 13.83 7.26
C SER A 260 4.69 12.61 7.97
N GLN A 261 5.49 11.87 8.75
CA GLN A 261 5.01 10.75 9.56
C GLN A 261 4.60 11.15 10.98
N GLU A 262 4.86 12.38 11.42
CA GLU A 262 4.39 12.87 12.71
C GLU A 262 2.85 13.03 12.71
N ALA A 263 2.19 13.05 13.87
CA ALA A 263 0.77 13.37 13.89
C ALA A 263 0.56 14.87 13.58
N PRO A 264 -0.49 15.29 12.85
CA PRO A 264 -0.72 16.70 12.51
C PRO A 264 -0.77 17.64 13.73
N GLU A 265 -1.21 17.12 14.88
CA GLU A 265 -1.29 17.82 16.16
C GLU A 265 0.09 18.07 16.79
N GLN A 266 1.11 17.29 16.42
CA GLN A 266 2.48 17.37 16.91
C GLN A 266 3.43 18.07 15.92
N HIS A 267 2.98 18.32 14.68
CA HIS A 267 3.77 18.95 13.63
C HIS A 267 4.22 20.37 14.01
N ALA A 268 3.28 21.22 14.44
CA ALA A 268 3.57 22.63 14.66
C ALA A 268 4.49 22.85 15.87
N GLY A 269 5.78 23.10 15.58
CA GLY A 269 6.80 23.38 16.59
C GLY A 269 7.69 22.18 16.96
N SER A 270 7.57 21.04 16.27
CA SER A 270 8.45 19.90 16.52
C SER A 270 9.93 20.26 16.22
N PRO A 271 10.90 19.71 16.98
CA PRO A 271 12.33 19.87 16.68
C PRO A 271 12.66 19.53 15.24
N LEU A 272 11.97 18.53 14.68
CA LEU A 272 12.14 18.11 13.29
C LEU A 272 11.65 19.18 12.31
N GLN A 273 10.49 19.79 12.55
CA GLN A 273 10.00 20.87 11.70
C GLN A 273 10.88 22.12 11.78
N GLN A 274 11.45 22.43 12.95
CA GLN A 274 12.43 23.51 13.10
C GLN A 274 13.70 23.26 12.28
N VAL A 275 14.26 22.04 12.38
CA VAL A 275 15.44 21.63 11.60
C VAL A 275 15.14 21.69 10.11
N ILE A 276 14.00 21.14 9.64
CA ILE A 276 13.59 21.22 8.23
C ILE A 276 13.50 22.68 7.77
N SER A 277 12.82 23.54 8.53
CA SER A 277 12.67 24.96 8.18
C SER A 277 14.01 25.66 8.09
N TRP A 278 14.91 25.41 9.04
CA TRP A 278 16.25 25.98 9.04
C TRP A 278 17.07 25.47 7.83
N LEU A 279 17.06 24.17 7.55
CA LEU A 279 17.76 23.56 6.42
C LEU A 279 17.26 24.14 5.09
N SER A 280 15.95 24.28 4.92
CA SER A 280 15.36 24.84 3.71
C SER A 280 15.76 26.31 3.48
N ALA A 281 15.96 27.08 4.55
CA ALA A 281 16.31 28.49 4.46
C ALA A 281 17.82 28.76 4.35
N ASN A 282 18.66 27.86 4.88
CA ASN A 282 20.09 28.14 5.10
C ASN A 282 21.06 27.21 4.35
N THR A 283 20.55 26.25 3.56
CA THR A 283 21.42 25.31 2.84
C THR A 283 21.20 25.39 1.33
N GLN A 284 22.22 25.01 0.56
CA GLN A 284 22.14 24.99 -0.89
C GLN A 284 21.07 24.00 -1.39
N ALA A 285 21.00 22.81 -0.77
CA ALA A 285 19.96 21.83 -1.07
C ALA A 285 18.54 22.37 -0.78
N GLY A 286 18.37 23.19 0.26
CA GLY A 286 17.12 23.92 0.51
C GLY A 286 16.73 24.88 -0.60
N LEU A 287 17.69 25.64 -1.11
CA LEU A 287 17.48 26.57 -2.24
C LEU A 287 17.13 25.81 -3.53
N GLU A 288 17.82 24.71 -3.82
CA GLU A 288 17.55 23.86 -4.99
C GLU A 288 16.13 23.29 -4.95
N ILE A 289 15.70 22.74 -3.81
CA ILE A 289 14.33 22.23 -3.64
C ILE A 289 13.29 23.35 -3.84
N LYS A 290 13.55 24.54 -3.31
CA LYS A 290 12.65 25.68 -3.49
C LYS A 290 12.53 26.10 -4.96
N GLN A 291 13.65 26.19 -5.68
CA GLN A 291 13.63 26.51 -7.12
C GLN A 291 12.86 25.47 -7.93
N GLN A 292 12.99 24.19 -7.58
CA GLN A 292 12.20 23.12 -8.19
C GLN A 292 10.70 23.30 -7.90
N GLN A 293 10.31 23.59 -6.66
CA GLN A 293 8.92 23.85 -6.31
C GLN A 293 8.35 25.07 -7.06
N ASP A 294 9.10 26.16 -7.14
CA ASP A 294 8.70 27.37 -7.87
C ASP A 294 8.52 27.06 -9.36
N THR A 295 9.44 26.28 -9.95
CA THR A 295 9.35 25.85 -11.36
C THR A 295 8.14 24.94 -11.61
N LEU A 296 7.88 24.00 -10.71
CA LEU A 296 6.70 23.13 -10.78
C LEU A 296 5.41 23.95 -10.71
N GLN A 297 5.33 24.89 -9.77
CA GLN A 297 4.16 25.73 -9.56
C GLN A 297 3.89 26.65 -10.77
N ASP A 298 4.93 27.22 -11.37
CA ASP A 298 4.83 28.03 -12.59
C ASP A 298 4.24 27.21 -13.75
N ILE A 299 4.75 26.00 -13.98
CA ILE A 299 4.24 25.12 -15.06
C ILE A 299 2.79 24.74 -14.81
N LEU A 300 2.42 24.40 -13.58
CA LEU A 300 1.04 24.09 -13.23
C LEU A 300 0.09 25.28 -13.44
N GLN A 301 0.53 26.50 -13.14
CA GLN A 301 -0.24 27.72 -13.42
C GLN A 301 -0.41 27.95 -14.93
N GLN A 302 0.63 27.72 -15.72
CA GLN A 302 0.54 27.84 -17.17
C GLN A 302 -0.39 26.79 -17.80
N LEU A 303 -0.39 25.56 -17.27
CA LEU A 303 -1.36 24.51 -17.66
C LEU A 303 -2.79 24.90 -17.31
N GLN A 304 -3.03 25.47 -16.14
CA GLN A 304 -4.35 25.99 -15.78
C GLN A 304 -4.78 27.17 -16.66
N ALA A 305 -3.83 27.96 -17.16
CA ALA A 305 -4.07 29.05 -18.09
C ALA A 305 -4.29 28.59 -19.56
N GLY A 306 -4.23 27.28 -19.82
CA GLY A 306 -4.50 26.70 -21.15
C GLY A 306 -3.25 26.49 -22.01
N MET A 307 -2.08 26.26 -21.42
CA MET A 307 -0.92 25.74 -22.14
C MET A 307 -1.29 24.48 -22.93
N ASP A 308 -0.93 24.44 -24.21
CA ASP A 308 -1.18 23.29 -25.08
C ASP A 308 -0.15 22.16 -24.88
N LYS A 309 -0.43 21.01 -25.50
CA LYS A 309 0.38 19.79 -25.35
C LYS A 309 1.76 19.90 -26.00
N GLU A 310 1.87 20.65 -27.09
CA GLU A 310 3.13 20.89 -27.78
C GLU A 310 4.07 21.74 -26.90
N ALA A 311 3.57 22.83 -26.32
CA ALA A 311 4.31 23.66 -25.39
C ALA A 311 4.70 22.89 -24.11
N LEU A 312 3.81 22.04 -23.58
CA LEU A 312 4.14 21.16 -22.46
C LEU A 312 5.26 20.19 -22.83
N ALA A 313 5.19 19.52 -23.99
CA ALA A 313 6.21 18.59 -24.44
C ALA A 313 7.58 19.28 -24.63
N ALA A 314 7.59 20.45 -25.28
CA ALA A 314 8.80 21.26 -25.42
C ALA A 314 9.38 21.68 -24.07
N ARG A 315 8.53 22.07 -23.12
CA ARG A 315 8.97 22.44 -21.76
C ARG A 315 9.60 21.26 -21.02
N LEU A 316 9.03 20.07 -21.14
CA LEU A 316 9.57 18.87 -20.50
C LEU A 316 10.92 18.48 -21.12
N VAL A 317 11.09 18.60 -22.45
CA VAL A 317 12.39 18.39 -23.11
C VAL A 317 13.45 19.36 -22.58
N GLN A 318 13.11 20.64 -22.39
CA GLN A 318 14.02 21.62 -21.78
C GLN A 318 14.42 21.24 -20.35
N LEU A 319 13.46 20.82 -19.52
CA LEU A 319 13.75 20.38 -18.15
C LEU A 319 14.64 19.14 -18.13
N TRP A 320 14.36 18.18 -19.01
CA TRP A 320 15.11 16.93 -19.08
C TRP A 320 16.57 17.14 -19.50
N THR A 321 16.78 18.06 -20.45
CA THR A 321 18.11 18.37 -20.99
C THR A 321 18.94 19.25 -20.05
N ALA A 322 18.33 19.96 -19.10
CA ALA A 322 19.03 20.73 -18.07
C ALA A 322 19.81 19.86 -17.06
N GLY A 323 19.53 18.54 -17.00
CA GLY A 323 20.29 17.55 -16.22
C GLY A 323 19.73 17.24 -14.83
N ASP A 324 19.10 18.21 -14.17
CA ASP A 324 18.47 18.10 -12.85
C ASP A 324 16.93 18.10 -12.90
N GLY A 325 16.33 18.32 -14.07
CA GLY A 325 14.89 18.40 -14.26
C GLY A 325 14.16 17.06 -14.41
N GLN A 326 14.87 15.91 -14.32
CA GLN A 326 14.22 14.59 -14.45
C GLN A 326 13.16 14.36 -13.36
N ASP A 327 13.47 14.72 -12.12
CA ASP A 327 12.53 14.57 -11.02
C ASP A 327 11.36 15.55 -11.11
N LEU A 328 11.59 16.74 -11.66
CA LEU A 328 10.52 17.70 -11.96
C LEU A 328 9.55 17.16 -13.00
N VAL A 329 10.06 16.51 -14.05
CA VAL A 329 9.24 15.86 -15.09
C VAL A 329 8.36 14.79 -14.44
N LEU A 330 8.92 13.92 -13.60
CA LEU A 330 8.14 12.87 -12.94
C LEU A 330 7.13 13.45 -11.93
N ALA A 331 7.49 14.52 -11.21
CA ALA A 331 6.58 15.22 -10.31
C ALA A 331 5.40 15.85 -11.06
N LEU A 332 5.64 16.43 -12.25
CA LEU A 332 4.57 16.94 -13.12
C LEU A 332 3.62 15.83 -13.57
N VAL A 333 4.14 14.67 -13.98
CA VAL A 333 3.33 13.50 -14.35
C VAL A 333 2.42 13.06 -13.20
N GLN A 334 2.94 13.07 -11.97
CA GLN A 334 2.15 12.73 -10.78
C GLN A 334 1.09 13.79 -10.44
N ALA A 335 1.41 15.07 -10.60
CA ALA A 335 0.51 16.16 -10.25
C ALA A 335 -0.68 16.28 -11.21
N VAL A 336 -0.44 16.09 -12.52
CA VAL A 336 -1.46 16.29 -13.56
C VAL A 336 -1.48 15.15 -14.57
N PRO A 337 -1.72 13.89 -14.13
CA PRO A 337 -1.63 12.70 -15.00
C PRO A 337 -2.60 12.75 -16.20
N GLN A 338 -3.69 13.50 -16.09
CA GLN A 338 -4.68 13.68 -17.17
C GLN A 338 -4.14 14.46 -18.37
N GLN A 339 -3.08 15.26 -18.19
CA GLN A 339 -2.44 16.02 -19.28
C GLN A 339 -1.53 15.14 -20.13
N PHE A 340 -1.17 13.95 -19.65
CA PHE A 340 -0.24 13.03 -20.29
C PHE A 340 -0.99 11.87 -20.97
N ASP A 341 -1.82 12.22 -21.96
CA ASP A 341 -2.58 11.24 -22.73
C ASP A 341 -1.84 10.80 -24.02
N TYR A 342 -2.53 10.02 -24.85
CA TYR A 342 -1.95 9.49 -26.09
C TYR A 342 -1.50 10.61 -27.05
N GLU A 343 -2.25 11.70 -27.13
CA GLU A 343 -1.92 12.84 -28.00
C GLU A 343 -0.65 13.53 -27.51
N PHE A 344 -0.49 13.74 -26.20
CA PHE A 344 0.75 14.27 -25.64
C PHE A 344 1.95 13.37 -25.99
N LEU A 345 1.82 12.04 -25.85
CA LEU A 345 2.91 11.12 -26.16
C LEU A 345 3.28 11.11 -27.65
N LEU A 346 2.33 11.44 -28.53
CA LEU A 346 2.57 11.61 -29.95
C LEU A 346 3.36 12.89 -30.22
N GLU A 347 2.98 14.02 -29.61
CA GLU A 347 3.72 15.28 -29.73
C GLU A 347 5.16 15.16 -29.21
N LEU A 348 5.34 14.51 -28.05
CA LEU A 348 6.66 14.23 -27.51
C LEU A 348 7.49 13.36 -28.47
N SER A 349 6.88 12.34 -29.08
CA SER A 349 7.55 11.52 -30.10
C SER A 349 8.01 12.34 -31.30
N THR A 350 7.17 13.26 -31.79
CA THR A 350 7.52 14.17 -32.89
C THR A 350 8.74 15.03 -32.54
N LEU A 351 8.76 15.63 -31.35
CA LEU A 351 9.91 16.43 -30.89
C LEU A 351 11.20 15.61 -30.77
N ILE A 352 11.11 14.37 -30.28
CA ILE A 352 12.26 13.45 -30.19
C ILE A 352 12.77 13.07 -31.58
N GLU A 353 11.88 12.88 -32.57
CA GLU A 353 12.28 12.55 -33.93
C GLU A 353 13.04 13.68 -34.61
N LEU A 354 12.66 14.93 -34.31
CA LEU A 354 13.31 16.16 -34.80
C LEU A 354 14.70 16.40 -34.19
N GLU A 355 15.04 15.75 -33.07
CA GLU A 355 16.37 15.84 -32.47
C GLU A 355 17.43 15.20 -33.38
N THR A 356 18.52 15.94 -33.59
CA THR A 356 19.62 15.57 -34.49
C THR A 356 20.79 14.94 -33.74
N ASP A 357 20.99 15.28 -32.47
CA ASP A 357 22.01 14.66 -31.63
C ASP A 357 21.54 13.27 -31.17
N ALA A 358 22.30 12.24 -31.54
CA ALA A 358 21.96 10.85 -31.23
C ALA A 358 21.93 10.57 -29.72
N GLN A 359 22.80 11.18 -28.92
CA GLN A 359 22.84 10.98 -27.47
C GLN A 359 21.65 11.67 -26.79
N VAL A 360 21.31 12.89 -27.23
CA VAL A 360 20.14 13.62 -26.71
C VAL A 360 18.86 12.88 -27.09
N LYS A 361 18.74 12.43 -28.34
CA LYS A 361 17.61 11.65 -28.83
C LYS A 361 17.39 10.36 -28.03
N GLU A 362 18.46 9.62 -27.72
CA GLU A 362 18.38 8.44 -26.85
C GLU A 362 17.96 8.80 -25.41
N SER A 363 18.47 9.90 -24.86
CA SER A 363 18.08 10.41 -23.54
C SER A 363 16.59 10.77 -23.47
N LEU A 364 16.06 11.46 -24.48
CA LEU A 364 14.65 11.81 -24.56
C LEU A 364 13.76 10.58 -24.86
N GLY A 365 14.30 9.59 -25.58
CA GLY A 365 13.65 8.28 -25.71
C GLY A 365 13.42 7.61 -24.35
N ARG A 366 14.45 7.58 -23.50
CA ARG A 366 14.34 7.07 -22.11
C ARG A 366 13.35 7.89 -21.27
N MET A 367 13.37 9.21 -21.40
CA MET A 367 12.39 10.08 -20.74
C MET A 367 10.95 9.71 -21.09
N ARG A 368 10.66 9.53 -22.38
CA ARG A 368 9.32 9.15 -22.86
C ARG A 368 8.88 7.81 -22.29
N GLU A 369 9.78 6.82 -22.28
CA GLU A 369 9.52 5.51 -21.67
C GLU A 369 9.24 5.64 -20.17
N GLN A 370 9.98 6.49 -19.45
CA GLN A 370 9.75 6.74 -18.04
C GLN A 370 8.40 7.40 -17.79
N ILE A 371 8.02 8.41 -18.56
CA ILE A 371 6.71 9.06 -18.49
C ILE A 371 5.59 8.03 -18.72
N ASP A 372 5.66 7.24 -19.78
CA ASP A 372 4.68 6.18 -20.07
C ASP A 372 4.59 5.13 -18.94
N SER A 373 5.74 4.70 -18.41
CA SER A 373 5.78 3.78 -17.27
C SER A 373 5.13 4.36 -16.01
N GLN A 374 5.35 5.65 -15.75
CA GLN A 374 4.82 6.34 -14.58
C GLN A 374 3.31 6.54 -14.70
N ILE A 375 2.80 6.89 -15.89
CA ILE A 375 1.37 6.99 -16.18
C ILE A 375 0.69 5.65 -15.94
N LYS A 376 1.26 4.55 -16.46
CA LYS A 376 0.74 3.19 -16.25
C LYS A 376 0.71 2.82 -14.77
N LEU A 377 1.76 3.15 -14.02
CA LEU A 377 1.80 2.90 -12.57
C LEU A 377 0.69 3.67 -11.84
N ILE A 378 0.52 4.96 -12.14
CA ILE A 378 -0.54 5.79 -11.56
C ILE A 378 -1.91 5.20 -11.89
N GLN A 379 -2.15 4.81 -13.14
CA GLN A 379 -3.41 4.18 -13.56
C GLN A 379 -3.67 2.86 -12.83
N GLN A 380 -2.65 2.01 -12.66
CA GLN A 380 -2.77 0.75 -11.90
C GLN A 380 -3.08 0.99 -10.43
N GLN A 381 -2.42 1.97 -9.80
CA GLN A 381 -2.69 2.36 -8.42
C GLN A 381 -4.13 2.86 -8.25
N MET A 382 -4.57 3.75 -9.14
CA MET A 382 -5.94 4.27 -9.13
C MET A 382 -6.98 3.17 -9.36
N ALA A 383 -6.73 2.24 -10.29
CA ALA A 383 -7.59 1.09 -10.50
C ALA A 383 -7.68 0.19 -9.27
N THR A 384 -6.54 -0.03 -8.58
CA THR A 384 -6.49 -0.82 -7.34
C THR A 384 -7.27 -0.14 -6.22
N LEU A 385 -7.09 1.17 -6.03
CA LEU A 385 -7.84 1.96 -5.05
C LEU A 385 -9.35 1.91 -5.31
N GLN A 386 -9.76 2.08 -6.57
CA GLN A 386 -11.16 1.96 -6.98
C GLN A 386 -11.71 0.55 -6.74
N GLN A 387 -10.94 -0.49 -7.06
CA GLN A 387 -11.33 -1.88 -6.85
C GLN A 387 -11.50 -2.20 -5.36
N ASN A 388 -10.60 -1.71 -4.50
CA ASN A 388 -10.67 -1.88 -3.05
C ASN A 388 -11.88 -1.14 -2.48
N ALA A 389 -12.12 0.11 -2.91
CA ALA A 389 -13.29 0.89 -2.50
C ALA A 389 -14.60 0.21 -2.93
N TYR A 390 -14.65 -0.35 -4.14
CA TYR A 390 -15.78 -1.13 -4.63
C TYR A 390 -16.02 -2.37 -3.77
N GLN A 391 -14.97 -3.16 -3.47
CA GLN A 391 -15.09 -4.34 -2.62
C GLN A 391 -15.55 -3.99 -1.19
N ALA A 392 -15.06 -2.89 -0.63
CA ALA A 392 -15.52 -2.40 0.66
C ALA A 392 -17.02 -2.05 0.63
N CYS A 393 -17.49 -1.38 -0.43
CA CYS A 393 -18.91 -1.10 -0.61
C CYS A 393 -19.75 -2.38 -0.72
N VAL A 394 -19.30 -3.38 -1.49
CA VAL A 394 -19.96 -4.69 -1.58
C VAL A 394 -20.04 -5.36 -0.21
N ALA A 395 -18.96 -5.32 0.58
CA ALA A 395 -18.93 -5.88 1.92
C ALA A 395 -19.92 -5.18 2.86
N ILE A 396 -20.02 -3.84 2.80
CA ILE A 396 -20.98 -3.06 3.60
C ILE A 396 -22.42 -3.41 3.22
N VAL A 397 -22.76 -3.43 1.93
CA VAL A 397 -24.12 -3.80 1.47
C VAL A 397 -24.46 -5.23 1.88
N SER A 398 -23.51 -6.16 1.75
CA SER A 398 -23.70 -7.56 2.14
C SER A 398 -23.88 -7.74 3.65
N ALA A 399 -23.10 -7.02 4.46
CA ALA A 399 -23.25 -7.01 5.91
C ALA A 399 -24.60 -6.42 6.33
N ALA A 400 -25.03 -5.33 5.71
CA ALA A 400 -26.35 -4.73 5.96
C ALA A 400 -27.50 -5.67 5.56
N LEU A 401 -27.34 -6.43 4.46
CA LEU A 401 -28.30 -7.45 4.04
C LEU A 401 -28.46 -8.59 5.04
N GLN A 402 -27.36 -9.04 5.65
CA GLN A 402 -27.34 -10.16 6.59
C GLN A 402 -27.64 -9.73 8.04
N SER A 403 -27.54 -8.43 8.32
CA SER A 403 -27.78 -7.88 9.65
C SER A 403 -29.27 -7.92 10.01
N GLN A 404 -29.52 -8.14 11.30
CA GLN A 404 -30.85 -7.94 11.90
C GLN A 404 -31.19 -6.44 11.97
N ASP A 405 -30.18 -5.58 12.19
CA ASP A 405 -30.28 -4.11 12.16
C ASP A 405 -29.32 -3.52 11.11
N PRO A 406 -29.80 -3.23 9.89
CA PRO A 406 -29.01 -2.60 8.84
C PRO A 406 -28.62 -1.15 9.19
N ALA A 407 -29.43 -0.44 9.98
CA ALA A 407 -29.19 0.96 10.28
C ALA A 407 -27.95 1.14 11.16
N GLU A 408 -27.72 0.25 12.12
CA GLU A 408 -26.51 0.26 12.93
C GLU A 408 -25.24 0.06 12.08
N VAL A 409 -25.26 -0.94 11.19
CA VAL A 409 -24.13 -1.26 10.28
C VAL A 409 -23.80 -0.06 9.39
N LEU A 410 -24.83 0.55 8.78
CA LEU A 410 -24.66 1.69 7.89
C LEU A 410 -24.21 2.95 8.66
N ARG A 411 -24.69 3.20 9.87
CA ARG A 411 -24.26 4.35 10.69
C ARG A 411 -22.78 4.28 11.05
N ARG A 412 -22.28 3.09 11.41
CA ARG A 412 -20.84 2.86 11.68
C ARG A 412 -19.97 3.14 10.45
N GLN A 413 -20.53 2.99 9.25
CA GLN A 413 -19.84 3.17 7.96
C GLN A 413 -20.32 4.43 7.22
N SER A 414 -20.88 5.41 7.92
CA SER A 414 -21.51 6.62 7.34
C SER A 414 -20.62 7.37 6.35
N ARG A 415 -19.30 7.40 6.59
CA ARG A 415 -18.31 8.04 5.68
C ARG A 415 -18.29 7.40 4.28
N MET A 416 -18.60 6.12 4.17
CA MET A 416 -18.59 5.35 2.91
C MET A 416 -19.92 5.43 2.14
N LEU A 417 -20.98 5.99 2.74
CA LEU A 417 -22.31 6.11 2.12
C LEU A 417 -22.37 7.28 1.11
N ARG A 418 -21.60 7.15 0.03
CA ARG A 418 -21.53 8.12 -1.08
C ARG A 418 -21.78 7.43 -2.43
N GLY A 419 -21.63 8.17 -3.53
CA GLY A 419 -21.90 7.70 -4.90
C GLY A 419 -21.46 6.25 -5.21
N PRO A 420 -20.21 5.83 -4.91
CA PRO A 420 -19.77 4.46 -5.17
C PRO A 420 -20.59 3.39 -4.46
N PHE A 421 -21.02 3.65 -3.21
CA PHE A 421 -21.87 2.74 -2.46
C PHE A 421 -23.24 2.56 -3.13
N PHE A 422 -23.87 3.66 -3.54
CA PHE A 422 -25.17 3.59 -4.22
C PHE A 422 -25.08 2.90 -5.59
N ASN A 423 -23.97 3.06 -6.32
CA ASN A 423 -23.75 2.33 -7.57
C ASN A 423 -23.69 0.82 -7.34
N VAL A 424 -22.95 0.37 -6.32
CA VAL A 424 -22.90 -1.05 -5.92
C VAL A 424 -24.29 -1.55 -5.53
N LEU A 425 -25.00 -0.80 -4.70
CA LEU A 425 -26.34 -1.16 -4.22
C LEU A 425 -27.33 -1.30 -5.38
N MET A 426 -27.32 -0.37 -6.32
CA MET A 426 -28.20 -0.41 -7.50
C MET A 426 -27.86 -1.58 -8.44
N ASN A 427 -26.57 -1.90 -8.62
CA ASN A 427 -26.15 -3.08 -9.37
C ASN A 427 -26.64 -4.38 -8.73
N MET A 428 -26.51 -4.51 -7.40
CA MET A 428 -27.03 -5.66 -6.66
C MET A 428 -28.55 -5.76 -6.75
N LEU A 429 -29.25 -4.63 -6.72
CA LEU A 429 -30.71 -4.57 -6.87
C LEU A 429 -31.16 -5.02 -8.26
N ALA A 430 -30.50 -4.55 -9.32
CA ALA A 430 -30.76 -5.00 -10.69
C ALA A 430 -30.50 -6.50 -10.85
N GLN A 431 -29.42 -7.02 -10.24
CA GLN A 431 -29.10 -8.45 -10.26
C GLN A 431 -30.15 -9.28 -9.50
N ALA A 432 -30.61 -8.82 -8.35
CA ALA A 432 -31.66 -9.48 -7.56
C ALA A 432 -33.01 -9.49 -8.29
N GLN A 433 -33.35 -8.42 -9.03
CA GLN A 433 -34.53 -8.36 -9.89
C GLN A 433 -34.43 -9.37 -11.04
N LYS A 434 -33.27 -9.43 -11.72
CA LYS A 434 -33.02 -10.39 -12.80
C LYS A 434 -33.13 -11.85 -12.31
N ASN A 435 -32.66 -12.10 -11.09
CA ASN A 435 -32.72 -13.42 -10.44
C ASN A 435 -34.08 -13.73 -9.78
N GLN A 436 -35.08 -12.85 -9.94
CA GLN A 436 -36.43 -13.02 -9.39
C GLN A 436 -36.44 -13.31 -7.88
N ALA A 437 -35.61 -12.59 -7.12
CA ALA A 437 -35.49 -12.74 -5.66
C ALA A 437 -36.20 -11.59 -4.91
N PRO A 438 -37.55 -11.61 -4.78
CA PRO A 438 -38.32 -10.47 -4.27
C PRO A 438 -37.98 -10.08 -2.83
N GLN A 439 -37.62 -11.05 -1.99
CA GLN A 439 -37.21 -10.78 -0.60
C GLN A 439 -35.89 -9.99 -0.54
N VAL A 440 -34.93 -10.32 -1.40
CA VAL A 440 -33.65 -9.62 -1.50
C VAL A 440 -33.84 -8.22 -2.07
N VAL A 441 -34.70 -8.07 -3.09
CA VAL A 441 -35.05 -6.76 -3.65
C VAL A 441 -35.65 -5.85 -2.59
N ASN A 442 -36.61 -6.34 -1.79
CA ASN A 442 -37.23 -5.54 -0.73
C ASN A 442 -36.21 -5.13 0.33
N ARG A 443 -35.32 -6.04 0.75
CA ARG A 443 -34.28 -5.73 1.74
C ARG A 443 -33.25 -4.74 1.21
N LEU A 444 -32.86 -4.83 -0.07
CA LEU A 444 -31.97 -3.86 -0.72
C LEU A 444 -32.61 -2.47 -0.83
N LEU A 445 -33.92 -2.39 -1.11
CA LEU A 445 -34.66 -1.13 -1.12
C LEU A 445 -34.71 -0.49 0.28
N GLU A 446 -34.93 -1.30 1.32
CA GLU A 446 -34.89 -0.84 2.72
C GLU A 446 -33.50 -0.29 3.09
N ILE A 447 -32.42 -1.01 2.73
CA ILE A 447 -31.03 -0.58 2.93
C ILE A 447 -30.75 0.75 2.22
N ARG A 448 -31.25 0.92 0.99
CA ARG A 448 -31.13 2.17 0.24
C ARG A 448 -31.77 3.32 1.00
N ASP A 449 -32.99 3.13 1.48
CA ASP A 449 -33.76 4.19 2.12
C ASP A 449 -33.14 4.57 3.48
N ILE A 450 -32.63 3.58 4.24
CA ILE A 450 -31.86 3.81 5.46
C ILE A 450 -30.56 4.57 5.16
N ALA A 451 -29.81 4.18 4.13
CA ALA A 451 -28.57 4.84 3.75
C ALA A 451 -28.78 6.31 3.33
N LEU A 452 -29.85 6.59 2.57
CA LEU A 452 -30.25 7.95 2.19
C LEU A 452 -30.62 8.79 3.42
N ASN A 453 -31.33 8.21 4.39
CA ASN A 453 -31.68 8.92 5.63
C ASN A 453 -30.44 9.24 6.47
N ILE A 454 -29.51 8.29 6.62
CA ILE A 454 -28.24 8.52 7.34
C ILE A 454 -27.41 9.60 6.64
N GLN A 455 -27.38 9.59 5.31
CA GLN A 455 -26.68 10.62 4.55
C GLN A 455 -27.33 12.00 4.76
N ALA A 456 -28.66 12.07 4.75
CA ALA A 456 -29.41 13.30 5.01
C ALA A 456 -29.24 13.81 6.45
N GLU A 457 -29.11 12.91 7.44
CA GLU A 457 -28.81 13.26 8.84
C GLU A 457 -27.44 13.94 9.01
N ALA A 458 -26.48 13.64 8.12
CA ALA A 458 -25.15 14.22 8.12
C ALA A 458 -25.03 15.55 7.36
N MET A 459 -26.09 16.00 6.69
CA MET A 459 -26.13 17.27 5.94
C MET A 459 -26.51 18.45 6.86
N SER A 460 -26.06 19.66 6.52
CA SER A 460 -26.50 20.88 7.20
C SER A 460 -28.00 21.12 7.03
N GLU A 461 -28.65 21.88 7.92
CA GLU A 461 -30.09 22.17 7.80
C GLU A 461 -30.44 22.85 6.47
N GLU A 462 -29.58 23.75 5.98
CA GLU A 462 -29.73 24.39 4.67
C GLU A 462 -29.62 23.39 3.51
N ASP A 463 -28.66 22.47 3.55
CA ASP A 463 -28.47 21.51 2.45
C ASP A 463 -29.55 20.42 2.46
N ARG A 464 -30.10 20.06 3.62
CA ARG A 464 -31.29 19.17 3.74
C ARG A 464 -32.53 19.83 3.15
N PHE A 465 -32.73 21.11 3.43
CA PHE A 465 -33.83 21.88 2.86
C PHE A 465 -33.70 21.95 1.33
N LEU A 466 -32.51 22.27 0.81
CA LEU A 466 -32.22 22.29 -0.62
C LEU A 466 -32.52 20.93 -1.29
N PHE A 467 -32.04 19.83 -0.73
CA PHE A 467 -32.29 18.48 -1.26
C PHE A 467 -33.78 18.13 -1.28
N THR A 468 -34.53 18.51 -0.24
CA THR A 468 -35.99 18.29 -0.14
C THR A 468 -36.73 19.05 -1.23
N LEU A 469 -36.36 20.30 -1.49
CA LEU A 469 -36.97 21.12 -2.55
C LEU A 469 -36.71 20.57 -3.95
N ILE A 470 -35.48 20.11 -4.21
CA ILE A 470 -35.08 19.56 -5.51
C ILE A 470 -35.76 18.20 -5.78
N SER A 471 -35.84 17.37 -4.73
CA SER A 471 -36.40 16.01 -4.79
C SER A 471 -37.93 15.97 -4.78
N ALA A 472 -38.60 17.08 -4.47
CA ALA A 472 -40.05 17.21 -4.54
C ALA A 472 -40.56 16.90 -5.95
N ARG A 473 -41.56 16.02 -6.02
CA ARG A 473 -42.16 15.52 -7.26
C ARG A 473 -43.41 16.30 -7.65
N THR A 474 -44.03 16.99 -6.70
CA THR A 474 -45.24 17.79 -6.93
C THR A 474 -45.11 19.21 -6.38
N VAL A 475 -45.86 20.14 -6.97
CA VAL A 475 -45.96 21.53 -6.49
C VAL A 475 -46.46 21.58 -5.04
N GLY A 476 -47.32 20.64 -4.64
CA GLY A 476 -47.80 20.51 -3.26
C GLY A 476 -46.70 20.10 -2.27
N GLU A 477 -45.83 19.16 -2.65
CA GLU A 477 -44.66 18.76 -1.84
C GLU A 477 -43.64 19.89 -1.72
N THR A 478 -43.37 20.59 -2.82
CA THR A 478 -42.49 21.77 -2.83
C THR A 478 -43.02 22.85 -1.89
N ARG A 479 -44.32 23.16 -1.96
CA ARG A 479 -44.95 24.17 -1.10
C ARG A 479 -44.94 23.78 0.38
N ALA A 480 -45.25 22.52 0.69
CA ALA A 480 -45.23 22.03 2.08
C ALA A 480 -43.80 21.99 2.66
N ALA A 481 -42.78 21.77 1.83
CA ALA A 481 -41.38 21.88 2.24
C ALA A 481 -40.99 23.34 2.52
N MET A 482 -41.39 24.27 1.64
CA MET A 482 -41.18 25.72 1.82
C MET A 482 -41.87 26.27 3.08
N GLU A 483 -43.09 25.82 3.38
CA GLU A 483 -43.85 26.29 4.56
C GLU A 483 -43.29 25.78 5.89
N ARG A 484 -42.66 24.60 5.92
CA ARG A 484 -42.06 24.03 7.15
C ARG A 484 -40.71 24.62 7.51
N HIS A 485 -39.99 25.18 6.54
CA HIS A 485 -38.59 25.60 6.69
C HIS A 485 -38.33 26.97 6.05
N GLY A 486 -39.33 27.87 6.07
CA GLY A 486 -39.25 29.20 5.46
C GLY A 486 -38.11 30.06 6.02
N ASP A 487 -37.73 29.84 7.27
CA ASP A 487 -36.63 30.55 7.94
C ASP A 487 -35.24 30.24 7.34
N LEU A 488 -35.12 29.16 6.56
CA LEU A 488 -33.88 28.75 5.87
C LEU A 488 -33.78 29.31 4.43
N ILE A 489 -34.73 30.15 3.99
CA ILE A 489 -34.67 30.83 2.70
C ILE A 489 -33.70 32.02 2.81
N SER A 490 -32.43 31.80 2.48
CA SER A 490 -31.34 32.78 2.55
C SER A 490 -30.82 33.21 1.18
N ASP A 491 -30.11 34.34 1.12
CA ASP A 491 -29.41 34.78 -0.10
C ASP A 491 -28.35 33.75 -0.54
N SER A 492 -27.71 33.07 0.42
CA SER A 492 -26.75 31.98 0.15
C SER A 492 -27.41 30.78 -0.53
N LEU A 493 -28.64 30.41 -0.14
CA LEU A 493 -29.39 29.33 -0.77
C LEU A 493 -29.77 29.66 -2.23
N LEU A 494 -30.15 30.91 -2.50
CA LEU A 494 -30.49 31.38 -3.85
C LEU A 494 -29.26 31.38 -4.77
N GLU A 495 -28.09 31.78 -4.24
CA GLU A 495 -26.83 31.75 -4.98
C GLU A 495 -26.34 30.32 -5.28
N LYS A 496 -26.53 29.39 -4.33
CA LYS A 496 -26.29 27.95 -4.57
C LYS A 496 -27.17 27.40 -5.71
N LEU A 497 -28.46 27.77 -5.74
CA LEU A 497 -29.38 27.37 -6.81
C LEU A 497 -29.00 27.96 -8.17
N ASP A 498 -28.48 29.19 -8.22
CA ASP A 498 -27.97 29.80 -9.45
C ASP A 498 -26.73 29.07 -9.98
N THR A 499 -25.77 28.79 -9.11
CA THR A 499 -24.55 28.03 -9.45
C THR A 499 -24.92 26.65 -10.00
N MET A 500 -25.80 25.92 -9.31
CA MET A 500 -26.28 24.62 -9.78
C MET A 500 -27.01 24.69 -11.13
N ALA A 501 -27.85 25.70 -11.36
CA ALA A 501 -28.55 25.86 -12.62
C ALA A 501 -27.62 26.24 -13.78
N LYS A 502 -26.47 26.86 -13.48
CA LYS A 502 -25.43 27.17 -14.45
C LYS A 502 -24.64 25.90 -14.80
N GLU A 503 -24.15 25.18 -13.80
CA GLU A 503 -23.43 23.90 -13.98
C GLU A 503 -24.26 22.86 -14.73
N LEU A 504 -25.55 22.72 -14.40
CA LEU A 504 -26.44 21.80 -15.11
C LEU A 504 -26.70 22.21 -16.57
N GLY A 505 -26.65 23.51 -16.87
CA GLY A 505 -26.75 24.02 -18.24
C GLY A 505 -25.48 23.78 -19.05
N GLU A 506 -24.30 23.91 -18.43
CA GLU A 506 -23.00 23.63 -19.04
C GLU A 506 -22.80 22.12 -19.31
N ASN A 507 -23.54 21.25 -18.61
CA ASN A 507 -23.52 19.79 -18.78
C ASN A 507 -24.71 19.24 -19.62
N ASP A 508 -25.36 20.06 -20.46
CA ASP A 508 -26.50 19.67 -21.32
C ASP A 508 -27.75 19.11 -20.59
N MET A 509 -27.92 19.39 -19.29
CA MET A 509 -29.06 18.95 -18.47
C MET A 509 -30.16 20.04 -18.37
N ASP A 510 -30.63 20.52 -19.52
CA ASP A 510 -31.51 21.70 -19.64
C ASP A 510 -32.88 21.61 -18.93
N VAL A 511 -33.44 20.40 -18.81
CA VAL A 511 -34.74 20.20 -18.15
C VAL A 511 -34.61 20.42 -16.64
N GLN A 512 -33.55 19.89 -16.06
CA GLN A 512 -33.20 20.01 -14.65
C GLN A 512 -32.78 21.45 -14.32
N ALA A 513 -31.95 22.08 -15.18
CA ALA A 513 -31.56 23.48 -15.03
C ALA A 513 -32.78 24.43 -15.01
N ARG A 514 -33.77 24.20 -15.89
CA ARG A 514 -35.04 24.96 -15.89
C ARG A 514 -35.86 24.74 -14.63
N LYS A 515 -35.94 23.50 -14.12
CA LYS A 515 -36.63 23.19 -12.85
C LYS A 515 -36.01 23.95 -11.67
N ILE A 516 -34.67 24.00 -11.59
CA ILE A 516 -33.94 24.71 -10.54
C ILE A 516 -34.17 26.22 -10.61
N ARG A 517 -34.11 26.82 -11.81
CA ARG A 517 -34.42 28.26 -11.99
C ARG A 517 -35.86 28.61 -11.62
N SER A 518 -36.82 27.75 -11.96
CA SER A 518 -38.22 27.92 -11.58
C SER A 518 -38.40 27.90 -10.06
N LEU A 519 -37.75 26.94 -9.39
CA LEU A 519 -37.77 26.81 -7.93
C LEU A 519 -37.17 28.05 -7.25
N ARG A 520 -36.04 28.54 -7.74
CA ARG A 520 -35.41 29.77 -7.26
C ARG A 520 -36.35 30.97 -7.35
N ASN A 521 -37.00 31.17 -8.50
CA ASN A 521 -37.93 32.29 -8.69
C ASN A 521 -39.13 32.21 -7.73
N GLU A 522 -39.62 31.00 -7.44
CA GLU A 522 -40.69 30.77 -6.47
C GLU A 522 -40.25 31.08 -5.03
N LEU A 523 -38.99 30.79 -4.67
CA LEU A 523 -38.41 31.14 -3.37
C LEU A 523 -38.22 32.66 -3.22
N VAL A 524 -37.79 33.36 -4.28
CA VAL A 524 -37.63 34.83 -4.28
C VAL A 524 -38.97 35.54 -4.07
N LEU A 525 -40.05 35.03 -4.64
CA LEU A 525 -41.39 35.62 -4.52
C LEU A 525 -42.03 35.44 -3.13
N ARG A 526 -41.47 34.57 -2.28
CA ARG A 526 -41.98 34.26 -0.93
C ARG A 526 -41.15 34.86 0.21
N ARG A 527 -40.03 35.49 -0.11
CA ARG A 527 -39.35 36.43 0.79
C ARG A 527 -40.15 37.73 0.84
#